data_AF-A0A2M8P7T0-F1
#
_entry.id   AF-A0A2M8P7T0-F1
#
_cell.length_a   1.000
_cell.length_b   1.000
_cell.length_c   1.000
_cell.angle_alpha   90.00
_cell.angle_beta   90.00
_cell.angle_gamma   90.00
#
_symmetry.space_group_name_H-M   'P 1'
#
loop_
_entity.id
_entity.type
_entity.pdbx_description
1 polymer ?
#
loop_
_entity_poly.entity_id
_entity_poly.type
_entity_poly.pdbx_seq_one_letter_code
_entity_poly.pdbx_strand_id
1 'polypeptide(L)'
;EEIVFAGVGKTRQELTYALQLGVAWINVESSGELARIAQLAQALGVHPRLALRLNPDVRADTHPHIATGHAAAKFGLPIAEAEQILSAYRPERDPYRIEGVHVHIGSQLHSV
;
A
#
# COMPACT_ATOMS: atom_id res chain seq x y z
N GLU A 1 -13.56 -6.47 -11.43
CA GLU A 1 -13.46 -7.14 -10.12
C GLU A 1 -12.12 -7.85 -9.86
N GLU A 2 -11.18 -7.87 -10.81
CA GLU A 2 -9.88 -8.59 -10.68
C GLU A 2 -8.64 -7.67 -10.65
N ILE A 3 -8.83 -6.34 -10.65
CA ILE A 3 -7.71 -5.37 -10.75
C ILE A 3 -7.21 -4.96 -9.37
N VAL A 4 -5.91 -5.10 -9.12
CA VAL A 4 -5.21 -4.56 -7.94
C VAL A 4 -4.35 -3.38 -8.38
N PHE A 5 -4.52 -2.22 -7.75
CA PHE A 5 -3.74 -1.03 -8.05
C PHE A 5 -2.57 -0.88 -7.06
N ALA A 6 -1.36 -1.21 -7.52
CA ALA A 6 -0.12 -1.08 -6.77
C ALA A 6 0.78 0.04 -7.34
N GLY A 7 1.86 0.36 -6.62
CA GLY A 7 2.86 1.33 -7.06
C GLY A 7 2.94 2.55 -6.16
N VAL A 8 4.15 3.10 -6.02
CA VAL A 8 4.43 4.26 -5.17
C VAL A 8 4.09 5.55 -5.88
N GLY A 9 3.62 6.56 -5.14
CA GLY A 9 3.40 7.89 -5.69
C GLY A 9 2.12 8.05 -6.51
N LYS A 10 1.09 7.23 -6.24
CA LYS A 10 -0.23 7.38 -6.89
C LYS A 10 -0.75 8.80 -6.71
N THR A 11 -1.06 9.45 -7.82
CA THR A 11 -1.57 10.83 -7.83
C THR A 11 -3.02 10.88 -7.35
N ARG A 12 -3.50 12.07 -6.98
CA ARG A 12 -4.92 12.26 -6.63
C ARG A 12 -5.83 11.89 -7.80
N GLN A 13 -5.43 12.20 -9.03
CA GLN A 13 -6.21 11.87 -10.24
C GLN A 13 -6.33 10.36 -10.45
N GLU A 14 -5.21 9.63 -10.36
CA GLU A 14 -5.23 8.16 -10.49
C GLU A 14 -6.03 7.50 -9.36
N LEU A 15 -5.88 7.98 -8.12
CA LEU A 15 -6.65 7.47 -6.99
C LEU A 15 -8.15 7.73 -7.17
N THR A 16 -8.55 8.95 -7.54
CA THR A 16 -9.96 9.27 -7.84
C THR A 16 -10.52 8.35 -8.92
N TYR A 17 -9.76 8.15 -10.00
CA TYR A 17 -10.18 7.27 -11.08
C TYR A 17 -10.34 5.81 -10.61
N ALA A 18 -9.37 5.28 -9.87
CA ALA A 18 -9.43 3.92 -9.34
C ALA A 18 -10.61 3.72 -8.36
N LEU A 19 -10.89 4.72 -7.53
CA LEU A 19 -12.02 4.72 -6.60
C LEU A 19 -13.37 4.74 -7.32
N GLN A 20 -13.52 5.58 -8.35
CA GLN A 20 -14.74 5.64 -9.16
C GLN A 20 -14.95 4.37 -9.99
N LEU A 21 -13.87 3.77 -10.48
CA LEU A 21 -13.91 2.51 -11.22
C LEU A 21 -14.25 1.31 -10.33
N GLY A 22 -14.01 1.41 -9.02
CA GLY A 22 -14.22 0.30 -8.08
C GLY A 22 -13.24 -0.86 -8.32
N VAL A 23 -11.94 -0.56 -8.44
CA VAL A 23 -10.91 -1.61 -8.53
C VAL A 23 -10.98 -2.55 -7.32
N ALA A 24 -10.53 -3.79 -7.48
CA ALA A 24 -10.71 -4.82 -6.46
C ALA A 24 -10.00 -4.44 -5.15
N TRP A 25 -8.76 -3.94 -5.27
CA TRP A 25 -7.90 -3.56 -4.17
C TRP A 25 -7.00 -2.39 -4.56
N ILE A 26 -6.71 -1.51 -3.60
CA ILE A 26 -5.60 -0.54 -3.70
C ILE A 26 -4.53 -0.94 -2.67
N ASN A 27 -3.31 -1.15 -3.14
CA ASN A 27 -2.18 -1.46 -2.26
C ASN A 27 -1.59 -0.14 -1.75
N VAL A 28 -1.77 0.12 -0.46
CA VAL A 28 -1.30 1.32 0.23
C VAL A 28 0.20 1.23 0.49
N GLU A 29 0.94 2.24 0.03
CA GLU A 29 2.41 2.26 0.13
C GLU A 29 2.94 3.17 1.26
N SER A 30 2.11 4.08 1.79
CA SER A 30 2.50 5.01 2.88
C SER A 30 1.29 5.54 3.64
N SER A 31 1.48 6.01 4.88
CA SER A 31 0.44 6.73 5.65
C SER A 31 -0.11 7.97 4.92
N GLY A 32 0.75 8.70 4.21
CA GLY A 32 0.33 9.85 3.39
C GLY A 32 -0.59 9.46 2.23
N GLU A 33 -0.36 8.30 1.61
CA GLU A 33 -1.27 7.76 0.60
C GLU A 33 -2.60 7.31 1.21
N LEU A 34 -2.58 6.64 2.37
CA LEU A 34 -3.79 6.25 3.10
C LEU A 34 -4.67 7.48 3.42
N ALA A 35 -4.06 8.56 3.93
CA ALA A 35 -4.77 9.80 4.23
C ALA A 35 -5.42 10.42 2.98
N ARG A 36 -4.72 10.40 1.82
CA ARG A 36 -5.28 10.86 0.55
C ARG A 36 -6.44 9.99 0.09
N ILE A 37 -6.31 8.67 0.18
CA ILE A 37 -7.39 7.74 -0.15
C ILE A 37 -8.60 8.01 0.73
N ALA A 38 -8.42 8.16 2.04
CA ALA A 38 -9.51 8.43 2.98
C ALA A 38 -10.28 9.72 2.63
N GLN A 39 -9.55 10.81 2.34
CA GLN A 39 -10.16 12.08 1.91
C GLN A 39 -10.98 11.93 0.62
N LEU A 40 -10.42 11.26 -0.38
CA LEU A 40 -11.08 11.07 -1.68
C LEU A 40 -12.28 10.12 -1.57
N ALA A 41 -12.15 9.03 -0.82
CA ALA A 41 -13.21 8.06 -0.59
C ALA A 41 -14.40 8.71 0.12
N GLN A 42 -14.14 9.53 1.14
CA GLN A 42 -15.18 10.32 1.81
C GLN A 42 -15.85 11.32 0.86
N ALA A 43 -15.08 12.04 0.05
CA ALA A 43 -15.62 13.01 -0.91
C ALA A 43 -16.47 12.34 -2.02
N LEU A 44 -16.15 11.10 -2.38
CA LEU A 44 -16.85 10.32 -3.41
C LEU A 44 -17.98 9.45 -2.84
N GLY A 45 -18.10 9.31 -1.51
CA GLY A 45 -19.08 8.44 -0.86
C GLY A 45 -18.84 6.94 -1.12
N VAL A 46 -17.59 6.53 -1.27
CA VAL A 46 -17.20 5.13 -1.51
C VAL A 46 -16.38 4.56 -0.36
N HIS A 47 -16.36 3.22 -0.22
CA HIS A 47 -15.56 2.50 0.78
C HIS A 47 -14.65 1.47 0.09
N PRO A 48 -13.49 1.88 -0.43
CA PRO A 48 -12.59 0.98 -1.15
C PRO A 48 -11.98 -0.08 -0.23
N ARG A 49 -11.69 -1.26 -0.80
CA ARG A 49 -10.86 -2.28 -0.15
C ARG A 49 -9.39 -1.97 -0.34
N LEU A 50 -8.65 -1.98 0.76
CA LEU A 50 -7.24 -1.64 0.82
C LEU A 50 -6.44 -2.84 1.33
N ALA A 51 -5.24 -3.00 0.76
CA ALA A 51 -4.21 -3.86 1.31
C ALA A 51 -3.01 -3.02 1.72
N LEU A 52 -2.42 -3.30 2.89
CA LEU A 52 -1.19 -2.64 3.31
C LEU A 52 0.00 -3.33 2.64
N ARG A 53 0.77 -2.61 1.83
CA ARG A 53 2.01 -3.16 1.29
C ARG A 53 3.10 -3.04 2.36
N LEU A 54 3.59 -4.15 2.86
CA LEU A 54 4.63 -4.17 3.88
C LEU A 54 6.01 -4.31 3.24
N ASN A 55 6.98 -3.60 3.80
CA ASN A 55 8.39 -3.84 3.56
C ASN A 55 8.92 -4.79 4.65
N PRO A 56 9.25 -6.05 4.32
CA PRO A 56 9.66 -7.05 5.30
C PRO A 56 11.14 -6.92 5.74
N ASP A 57 11.86 -5.89 5.28
CA ASP A 57 13.29 -5.66 5.59
C ASP A 57 14.18 -6.88 5.28
N VAL A 58 13.85 -7.60 4.20
CA VAL A 58 14.64 -8.76 3.75
C VAL A 58 15.85 -8.27 2.97
N ARG A 59 17.05 -8.57 3.47
CA ARG A 59 18.30 -8.43 2.72
C ARG A 59 18.36 -9.48 1.63
N ALA A 60 18.04 -9.11 0.40
CA ALA A 60 18.38 -9.94 -0.74
C ALA A 60 19.90 -9.87 -0.97
N ASP A 61 20.61 -10.99 -0.84
CA ASP A 61 22.04 -11.14 -1.18
C ASP A 61 22.23 -11.01 -2.70
N THR A 62 22.02 -9.81 -3.24
CA THR A 62 22.16 -9.51 -4.67
C THR A 62 23.01 -8.27 -4.88
N HIS A 63 23.65 -8.20 -6.05
CA HIS A 63 24.71 -7.26 -6.40
C HIS A 63 24.55 -5.84 -5.83
N PRO A 64 25.65 -5.17 -5.41
CA PRO A 64 25.64 -3.86 -4.75
C PRO A 64 24.97 -2.71 -5.52
N HIS A 65 24.67 -2.88 -6.82
CA HIS A 65 23.87 -1.92 -7.60
C HIS A 65 22.35 -2.06 -7.42
N ILE A 66 21.87 -3.15 -6.81
CA ILE A 66 20.46 -3.38 -6.42
C ILE A 66 20.27 -3.12 -4.90
N ALA A 67 21.36 -3.17 -4.14
CA ALA A 67 21.38 -3.05 -2.67
C ALA A 67 21.39 -1.60 -2.13
N THR A 68 20.93 -0.60 -2.89
CA THR A 68 20.67 0.74 -2.34
C THR A 68 19.25 0.79 -1.76
N GLY A 69 19.05 0.20 -0.60
CA GLY A 69 17.74 0.11 0.03
C GLY A 69 17.81 -0.53 1.40
N HIS A 70 18.50 0.11 2.35
CA HIS A 70 18.69 -0.45 3.69
C HIS A 70 17.89 0.23 4.80
N ALA A 71 16.97 1.11 4.43
CA ALA A 71 15.96 1.77 5.27
C ALA A 71 15.20 2.83 4.42
N ALA A 72 15.84 3.28 3.33
CA ALA A 72 15.28 4.20 2.33
C ALA A 72 14.54 3.47 1.20
N ALA A 73 13.99 2.27 1.46
CA ALA A 73 13.18 1.60 0.44
C ALA A 73 11.94 2.46 0.19
N LYS A 74 11.83 3.00 -1.02
CA LYS A 74 10.69 3.83 -1.43
C LYS A 74 9.35 3.09 -1.47
N PHE A 75 9.37 1.78 -1.22
CA PHE A 75 8.28 0.83 -1.44
C PHE A 75 7.80 0.22 -0.13
N GLY A 76 6.47 0.24 0.06
CA GLY A 76 5.81 -0.34 1.22
C GLY A 76 6.01 0.43 2.52
N LEU A 77 5.15 0.12 3.48
CA LEU A 77 5.18 0.57 4.85
C LEU A 77 6.20 -0.27 5.65
N PRO A 78 7.06 0.37 6.48
CA PRO A 78 7.71 -0.34 7.57
C PRO A 78 6.66 -1.05 8.45
N ILE A 79 6.98 -2.24 8.96
CA ILE A 79 6.05 -3.03 9.79
C ILE A 79 5.50 -2.20 10.96
N ALA A 80 6.36 -1.43 11.65
CA ALA A 80 5.96 -0.57 12.76
C ALA A 80 4.93 0.51 12.35
N GLU A 81 5.03 1.06 11.13
CA GLU A 81 4.04 2.03 10.63
C GLU A 81 2.71 1.35 10.31
N ALA A 82 2.75 0.13 9.76
CA ALA A 82 1.54 -0.65 9.52
C ALA A 82 0.83 -1.04 10.83
N GLU A 83 1.58 -1.40 11.88
CA GLU A 83 1.02 -1.65 13.22
C GLU A 83 0.35 -0.41 13.81
N GLN A 84 0.93 0.78 13.62
CA GLN A 84 0.31 2.04 14.03
C GLN A 84 -0.99 2.31 13.27
N ILE A 85 -0.99 2.12 11.95
CA ILE A 85 -2.20 2.24 11.11
C ILE A 85 -3.30 1.30 11.62
N LEU A 86 -2.98 0.02 11.82
CA LEU A 86 -3.95 -0.98 12.27
C LEU A 86 -4.46 -0.69 13.69
N SER A 87 -3.60 -0.19 14.57
CA SER A 87 -3.99 0.21 15.94
C SER A 87 -4.96 1.41 15.94
N ALA A 88 -4.81 2.32 14.99
CA ALA A 88 -5.67 3.50 14.82
C ALA A 88 -6.95 3.21 14.02
N TYR A 89 -6.95 2.17 13.18
CA TYR A 89 -8.04 1.82 12.27
C TYR A 89 -9.35 1.49 13.02
N ARG A 90 -10.47 2.02 12.52
CA ARG A 90 -11.83 1.84 13.04
C ARG A 90 -12.76 1.52 11.86
N PRO A 91 -13.03 0.23 11.56
CA PRO A 91 -13.82 -0.20 10.41
C PRO A 91 -15.18 0.50 10.26
N GLU A 92 -15.83 0.83 11.38
CA GLU A 92 -17.15 1.47 11.42
C GLU A 92 -17.12 2.97 11.08
N ARG A 93 -15.94 3.60 11.11
CA ARG A 93 -15.77 5.06 10.96
C ARG A 93 -14.93 5.44 9.75
N ASP A 94 -13.96 4.59 9.40
CA ASP A 94 -13.04 4.89 8.33
C ASP A 94 -13.71 4.74 6.96
N PRO A 95 -13.46 5.67 6.02
CA PRO A 95 -14.06 5.64 4.68
C PRO A 95 -13.34 4.64 3.76
N TYR A 96 -12.89 3.50 4.29
CA TYR A 96 -12.18 2.43 3.59
C TYR A 96 -12.17 1.16 4.44
N ARG A 97 -11.87 0.02 3.81
CA ARG A 97 -11.73 -1.26 4.51
C ARG A 97 -10.34 -1.83 4.33
N ILE A 98 -9.60 -2.02 5.42
CA ILE A 98 -8.33 -2.76 5.39
C ILE A 98 -8.66 -4.24 5.51
N GLU A 99 -8.51 -4.97 4.41
CA GLU A 99 -8.90 -6.40 4.32
C GLU A 99 -7.75 -7.28 3.77
N GLY A 100 -6.55 -6.71 3.56
CA GLY A 100 -5.44 -7.43 2.96
C GLY A 100 -4.06 -6.92 3.36
N VAL A 101 -3.06 -7.77 3.12
CA VAL A 101 -1.64 -7.46 3.23
C VAL A 101 -0.97 -7.87 1.92
N HIS A 102 -0.05 -7.04 1.44
CA HIS A 102 0.74 -7.32 0.25
C HIS A 102 2.23 -7.27 0.60
N VAL A 103 2.98 -8.29 0.20
CA VAL A 103 4.43 -8.32 0.35
C VAL A 103 5.05 -8.62 -1.00
N HIS A 104 6.06 -7.86 -1.38
CA HIS A 104 6.84 -8.10 -2.58
C HIS A 104 8.31 -8.20 -2.19
N ILE A 105 8.87 -9.41 -2.26
CA ILE A 105 10.23 -9.74 -1.81
C ILE A 105 11.30 -9.58 -2.91
N GLY A 106 10.90 -9.20 -4.13
CA GLY A 106 11.81 -8.96 -5.25
C GLY A 106 11.43 -9.73 -6.51
N SER A 107 12.29 -9.62 -7.52
CA SER A 107 12.17 -10.31 -8.80
C SER A 107 13.41 -11.18 -9.03
N GLN A 108 13.28 -12.28 -9.78
CA GLN A 108 14.37 -13.23 -10.08
C GLN A 108 15.03 -13.82 -8.83
N LEU A 109 14.22 -14.39 -7.93
CA LEU A 109 14.72 -15.06 -6.74
C LEU A 109 15.30 -16.43 -7.09
N HIS A 110 16.52 -16.70 -6.65
CA HIS A 110 17.19 -18.01 -6.79
C HIS A 110 17.13 -18.84 -5.50
N SER A 111 16.91 -18.18 -4.35
CA SER A 111 16.63 -18.76 -3.03
C SER A 111 16.01 -17.67 -2.14
N VAL A 112 15.24 -18.06 -1.12
CA VAL A 112 14.60 -17.16 -0.14
C VAL A 112 15.08 -17.52 1.26
#